data_AF-B8F9Y0-F1
#
_entry.id   AF-B8F9Y0-F1
#
_cell.length_a   1.000
_cell.length_b   1.000
_cell.length_c   1.000
_cell.angle_alpha   90.00
_cell.angle_beta   90.00
_cell.angle_gamma   90.00
#
_symmetry.space_group_name_H-M   'P 1'
#
loop_
_entity.id
_entity.type
_entity.pdbx_description
1 polymer ?
#
loop_
_entity_poly.entity_id
_entity_poly.type
_entity_poly.pdbx_seq_one_letter_code
_entity_poly.pdbx_strand_id
1 'polypeptide(L)'
;MENIEPSLLGTACAPSHKFAGVQTFPINALPAVQLVSEDIAELSHSFEAKWKAVSRYYERVNSDVLFFFSDIAIQAEAMGARALFAPDNMPAIKATAPAILTPRAVDVPRMQINAQVVRAMAHDR
;
A
#
# COMPACT_ATOMS: atom_id res chain seq x y z
N MET A 1 -16.31 3.93 50.19
CA MET A 1 -15.00 3.30 49.94
C MET A 1 -15.29 1.90 49.44
N GLU A 2 -15.37 1.78 48.12
CA GLU A 2 -15.61 0.60 47.27
C GLU A 2 -15.05 1.06 45.90
N ASN A 3 -14.40 0.31 45.02
CA ASN A 3 -14.00 -1.09 44.92
C ASN A 3 -12.87 -1.17 43.86
N ILE A 4 -11.90 -2.05 44.09
CA ILE A 4 -11.28 -3.05 43.18
C ILE A 4 -11.23 -2.77 41.65
N GLU A 5 -10.01 -2.92 41.08
CA GLU A 5 -9.54 -3.14 39.68
C GLU A 5 -10.52 -3.82 38.67
N PRO A 6 -10.39 -3.73 37.30
CA PRO A 6 -9.14 -4.01 36.54
C PRO A 6 -8.92 -3.37 35.13
N SER A 7 -7.67 -3.49 34.67
CA SER A 7 -7.16 -3.58 33.28
C SER A 7 -7.86 -2.79 32.15
N LEU A 8 -7.12 -1.86 31.54
CA LEU A 8 -7.31 -1.46 30.14
C LEU A 8 -5.95 -1.63 29.46
N LEU A 9 -5.64 -2.78 28.85
CA LEU A 9 -5.96 -3.08 27.44
C LEU A 9 -5.79 -1.82 26.59
N GLY A 10 -4.73 -1.83 25.77
CA GLY A 10 -4.18 -0.70 25.04
C GLY A 10 -5.24 0.14 24.36
N THR A 11 -5.15 1.46 24.54
CA THR A 11 -5.98 2.41 23.83
C THR A 11 -5.08 3.22 22.91
N ALA A 12 -5.31 3.02 21.61
CA ALA A 12 -4.73 3.82 20.55
C ALA A 12 -4.96 5.32 20.81
N CYS A 13 -3.97 6.13 20.43
CA CYS A 13 -3.92 7.56 20.67
C CYS A 13 -5.21 8.28 20.23
N ALA A 14 -5.75 9.10 21.14
CA ALA A 14 -6.86 10.01 20.86
C ALA A 14 -6.41 11.20 19.98
N PRO A 15 -7.27 11.73 19.08
CA PRO A 15 -6.88 12.70 18.06
C PRO A 15 -7.01 14.16 18.52
N SER A 16 -6.07 15.02 18.13
CA SER A 16 -6.12 16.48 18.36
C SER A 16 -6.52 17.24 17.08
N HIS A 17 -7.40 18.22 17.27
CA HIS A 17 -8.25 18.82 16.25
C HIS A 17 -7.53 19.92 15.44
N LYS A 18 -6.89 19.56 14.33
CA LYS A 18 -6.77 20.41 13.12
C LYS A 18 -7.20 19.71 11.82
N PHE A 19 -7.50 18.42 11.89
CA PHE A 19 -8.16 17.62 10.85
C PHE A 19 -9.20 16.69 11.49
N ALA A 20 -10.08 17.27 12.30
CA ALA A 20 -11.22 16.55 12.84
C ALA A 20 -12.30 16.46 11.75
N GLY A 21 -12.61 15.24 11.30
CA GLY A 21 -13.58 15.01 10.23
C GLY A 21 -12.98 14.89 8.83
N VAL A 22 -11.65 14.85 8.68
CA VAL A 22 -11.00 14.53 7.40
C VAL A 22 -10.15 13.28 7.59
N GLN A 23 -10.56 12.19 6.96
CA GLN A 23 -9.84 10.93 6.93
C GLN A 23 -8.68 11.08 5.93
N THR A 24 -7.44 11.05 6.40
CA THR A 24 -6.28 10.88 5.51
C THR A 24 -6.35 9.51 4.86
N PHE A 25 -6.61 9.47 3.56
CA PHE A 25 -6.62 8.23 2.78
C PHE A 25 -5.18 7.82 2.43
N PRO A 26 -4.73 6.61 2.79
CA PRO A 26 -3.43 6.11 2.35
C PRO A 26 -3.55 5.76 0.87
N ILE A 27 -2.74 6.39 0.02
CA ILE A 27 -2.73 6.05 -1.41
C ILE A 27 -1.88 4.79 -1.60
N ASN A 28 -2.55 3.65 -1.34
CA ASN A 28 -2.64 2.48 -2.23
C ASN A 28 -1.86 1.20 -1.88
N ALA A 29 -1.59 0.83 -0.64
CA ALA A 29 -1.21 -0.59 -0.36
C ALA A 29 -1.75 -1.14 0.96
N LEU A 30 -2.01 -0.24 1.91
CA LEU A 30 -2.41 -0.62 3.27
C LEU A 30 -3.73 -1.42 3.36
N PRO A 31 -4.80 -1.10 2.59
CA PRO A 31 -6.00 -1.95 2.61
C PRO A 31 -5.71 -3.36 2.08
N ALA A 32 -4.79 -3.51 1.14
CA ALA A 32 -4.43 -4.79 0.53
C ALA A 32 -3.71 -5.70 1.53
N VAL A 33 -2.74 -5.14 2.25
CA VAL A 33 -1.93 -5.87 3.25
C VAL A 33 -2.80 -6.42 4.37
N GLN A 34 -3.87 -5.73 4.75
CA GLN A 34 -4.80 -6.22 5.77
C GLN A 34 -5.61 -7.46 5.34
N LEU A 35 -5.59 -7.82 4.05
CA LEU A 35 -6.36 -8.92 3.50
C LEU A 35 -5.52 -10.19 3.27
N VAL A 36 -4.21 -10.10 3.50
CA VAL A 36 -3.24 -11.17 3.25
C VAL A 36 -2.23 -11.25 4.40
N SER A 37 -1.40 -12.28 4.41
CA SER A 37 -0.34 -12.46 5.41
C SER A 37 0.95 -11.72 5.04
N GLU A 38 1.10 -11.42 3.76
CA GLU A 38 2.24 -10.78 3.12
C GLU A 38 2.27 -9.28 3.42
N ASP A 39 3.46 -8.72 3.65
CA ASP A 39 3.63 -7.30 3.97
C ASP A 39 3.76 -6.40 2.73
N ILE A 40 3.90 -5.07 2.92
CA ILE A 40 4.03 -4.13 1.80
C ILE A 40 5.27 -4.42 0.96
N ALA A 41 6.37 -4.89 1.58
CA ALA A 41 7.58 -5.21 0.85
C ALA A 41 7.31 -6.37 -0.10
N GLU A 42 6.70 -7.45 0.38
CA GLU A 42 6.35 -8.62 -0.44
C GLU A 42 5.35 -8.25 -1.55
N LEU A 43 4.27 -7.53 -1.21
CA LEU A 43 3.29 -7.06 -2.21
C LEU A 43 3.93 -6.16 -3.28
N SER A 44 5.00 -5.45 -2.94
CA SER A 44 5.69 -4.60 -3.91
C SER A 44 6.57 -5.41 -4.87
N HIS A 45 7.01 -6.61 -4.50
CA HIS A 45 7.94 -7.44 -5.29
C HIS A 45 7.33 -8.69 -5.90
N SER A 46 6.15 -9.10 -5.47
CA SER A 46 5.49 -10.32 -5.94
C SER A 46 4.19 -10.02 -6.66
N PHE A 47 4.12 -10.46 -7.93
CA PHE A 47 2.88 -10.47 -8.69
C PHE A 47 1.81 -11.28 -7.98
N GLU A 48 2.13 -12.49 -7.53
CA GLU A 48 1.17 -13.40 -6.90
C GLU A 48 0.62 -12.83 -5.59
N ALA A 49 1.48 -12.28 -4.73
CA ALA A 49 1.06 -11.68 -3.47
C ALA A 49 0.14 -10.47 -3.70
N LYS A 50 0.52 -9.59 -4.64
CA LYS A 50 -0.29 -8.41 -4.98
C LYS A 50 -1.60 -8.79 -5.65
N TRP A 51 -1.57 -9.74 -6.58
CA TRP A 51 -2.73 -10.30 -7.23
C TRP A 51 -3.75 -10.81 -6.21
N LYS A 52 -3.32 -11.74 -5.35
CA LYS A 52 -4.12 -12.30 -4.25
C LYS A 52 -4.74 -11.22 -3.36
N ALA A 53 -3.97 -10.19 -3.00
CA ALA A 53 -4.47 -9.10 -2.16
C ALA A 53 -5.54 -8.25 -2.88
N VAL A 54 -5.34 -7.95 -4.16
CA VAL A 54 -6.29 -7.21 -5.01
C VAL A 54 -7.57 -8.03 -5.23
N SER A 55 -7.46 -9.32 -5.56
CA SER A 55 -8.62 -10.19 -5.76
C SER A 55 -9.47 -10.28 -4.50
N ARG A 56 -8.85 -10.53 -3.32
CA ARG A 56 -9.55 -10.56 -2.02
C ARG A 56 -10.24 -9.26 -1.67
N TYR A 57 -9.71 -8.12 -2.11
CA TYR A 57 -10.35 -6.83 -1.91
C TYR A 57 -11.66 -6.76 -2.72
N TYR A 58 -11.62 -7.12 -4.01
CA TYR A 58 -12.80 -7.07 -4.88
C TYR A 58 -13.82 -8.18 -4.66
N GLU A 59 -13.46 -9.29 -4.00
CA GLU A 59 -14.43 -10.25 -3.46
C GLU A 59 -15.32 -9.63 -2.38
N ARG A 60 -14.82 -8.61 -1.67
CA ARG A 60 -15.49 -7.99 -0.51
C ARG A 60 -16.11 -6.64 -0.82
N VAL A 61 -15.75 -6.04 -1.96
CA VAL A 61 -16.19 -4.70 -2.35
C VAL A 61 -16.82 -4.78 -3.73
N ASN A 62 -18.11 -4.49 -3.80
CA ASN A 62 -18.79 -4.24 -5.07
C ASN A 62 -18.38 -2.85 -5.56
N SER A 63 -17.44 -2.80 -6.52
CA SER A 63 -16.88 -1.55 -7.03
C SER A 63 -17.09 -1.45 -8.54
N ASP A 64 -17.60 -0.30 -8.98
CA ASP A 64 -17.67 0.07 -10.39
C ASP A 64 -16.28 0.41 -10.97
N VAL A 65 -15.30 0.68 -10.11
CA VAL A 65 -13.92 1.04 -10.50
C VAL A 65 -12.92 0.06 -9.91
N LEU A 66 -12.04 -0.46 -10.76
CA LEU A 66 -10.88 -1.24 -10.33
C LEU A 66 -9.72 -0.31 -9.97
N PHE A 67 -9.47 -0.25 -8.67
CA PHE A 67 -8.29 0.33 -8.05
C PHE A 67 -7.19 -0.69 -7.80
N PHE A 68 -5.97 -0.34 -8.21
CA PHE A 68 -4.78 -1.16 -8.00
C PHE A 68 -3.86 -0.54 -6.97
N PHE A 69 -3.37 -1.41 -6.10
CA PHE A 69 -2.54 -1.00 -4.99
C PHE A 69 -1.08 -0.73 -5.46
N SER A 70 -0.64 0.54 -5.40
CA SER A 70 0.72 0.98 -5.71
C SER A 70 1.19 2.10 -4.78
N ASP A 71 2.33 1.92 -4.12
CA ASP A 71 2.93 2.96 -3.29
C ASP A 71 3.61 4.07 -4.13
N ILE A 72 3.61 5.31 -3.62
CA ILE A 72 4.23 6.46 -4.29
C ILE A 72 5.77 6.33 -4.39
N ALA A 73 6.40 5.54 -3.52
CA ALA A 73 7.82 5.22 -3.62
C ALA A 73 8.15 4.47 -4.93
N ILE A 74 7.21 3.68 -5.46
CA ILE A 74 7.36 3.03 -6.77
C ILE A 74 7.36 4.09 -7.89
N GLN A 75 6.53 5.12 -7.79
CA GLN A 75 6.53 6.23 -8.73
C GLN A 75 7.82 7.06 -8.64
N ALA A 76 8.29 7.34 -7.43
CA ALA A 76 9.55 8.03 -7.21
C ALA A 76 10.73 7.24 -7.81
N GLU A 77 10.73 5.91 -7.67
CA GLU A 77 11.71 5.06 -8.34
C GLU A 77 11.63 5.15 -9.87
N ALA A 78 10.42 5.17 -10.44
CA ALA A 78 10.25 5.35 -11.88
C ALA A 78 10.77 6.69 -12.39
N MET A 79 10.88 7.69 -11.50
CA MET A 79 11.47 8.99 -11.76
C MET A 79 12.99 9.04 -11.48
N GLY A 80 13.61 7.92 -11.08
CA GLY A 80 15.04 7.78 -10.84
C GLY A 80 15.48 7.89 -9.37
N ALA A 81 14.55 7.90 -8.41
CA ALA A 81 14.89 7.83 -7.00
C ALA A 81 15.32 6.40 -6.60
N ARG A 82 16.07 6.26 -5.52
CA ARG A 82 16.37 4.96 -4.91
C ARG A 82 15.40 4.70 -3.76
N ALA A 83 14.42 3.85 -3.99
CA ALA A 83 13.48 3.42 -2.97
C ALA A 83 14.03 2.27 -2.10
N LEU A 84 13.50 2.16 -0.88
CA LEU A 84 13.71 1.06 0.05
C LEU A 84 12.36 0.47 0.40
N PHE A 85 12.29 -0.84 0.32
CA PHE A 85 11.18 -1.65 0.78
C PHE A 85 11.79 -2.64 1.77
N ALA A 86 11.35 -2.61 3.02
CA ALA A 86 11.84 -3.47 4.07
C ALA A 86 10.66 -4.17 4.72
N PRO A 87 10.82 -5.41 5.20
CA PRO A 87 9.75 -6.11 5.89
C PRO A 87 9.20 -5.31 7.07
N ASP A 88 7.91 -5.40 7.31
CA ASP A 88 7.17 -4.72 8.39
C ASP A 88 7.29 -3.18 8.42
N ASN A 89 7.82 -2.56 7.35
CA ASN A 89 8.05 -1.13 7.27
C ASN A 89 7.34 -0.52 6.05
N MET A 90 6.98 0.76 6.16
CA MET A 90 6.52 1.52 5.00
C MET A 90 7.67 1.72 4.00
N PRO A 91 7.37 1.76 2.68
CA PRO A 91 8.37 2.13 1.68
C PRO A 91 8.97 3.52 1.97
N ALA A 92 10.27 3.66 1.71
CA ALA A 92 11.02 4.89 1.98
C ALA A 92 11.93 5.26 0.81
N ILE A 93 12.38 6.52 0.74
CA ILE A 93 13.34 6.99 -0.27
C ILE A 93 14.73 7.09 0.35
N LYS A 94 15.66 6.24 -0.09
CA LYS A 94 17.08 6.25 0.33
C LYS A 94 17.89 7.35 -0.34
N ALA A 95 17.52 7.73 -1.56
CA ALA A 95 18.13 8.83 -2.30
C ALA A 95 17.11 9.39 -3.28
N THR A 96 17.00 10.72 -3.34
CA THR A 96 16.14 11.41 -4.29
C THR A 96 16.64 11.21 -5.72
N ALA A 97 15.75 11.36 -6.69
CA ALA A 97 16.17 11.45 -8.09
C ALA A 97 17.05 12.71 -8.28
N PRO A 98 18.14 12.63 -9.07
CA PRO A 98 19.00 13.78 -9.33
C PRO A 98 18.33 14.83 -10.24
N ALA A 99 17.32 14.43 -11.00
CA ALA A 99 16.47 15.28 -11.83
C ALA A 99 15.09 14.66 -11.95
N ILE A 100 14.06 15.47 -12.21
CA ILE A 100 12.72 14.99 -12.54
C ILE A 100 12.75 14.48 -13.99
N LEU A 101 12.82 13.17 -14.15
CA LEU A 101 12.79 12.51 -15.46
C LEU A 101 11.37 12.05 -15.78
N THR A 102 11.06 11.96 -17.08
CA THR A 102 9.85 11.26 -17.54
C THR A 102 9.91 9.81 -17.02
N PRO A 103 8.89 9.35 -16.28
CA PRO A 103 8.91 8.01 -15.70
C PRO A 103 9.06 6.93 -16.77
N ARG A 104 9.99 6.00 -16.57
CA ARG A 104 10.15 4.82 -17.43
C ARG A 104 9.63 3.59 -16.71
N ALA A 105 8.32 3.35 -16.80
CA ALA A 105 7.67 2.25 -16.09
C ALA A 105 8.25 0.87 -16.43
N VAL A 106 8.76 0.68 -17.65
CA VAL A 106 9.41 -0.56 -18.08
C VAL A 106 10.73 -0.84 -17.35
N ASP A 107 11.39 0.19 -16.81
CA ASP A 107 12.66 0.04 -16.11
C ASP A 107 12.49 -0.18 -14.60
N VAL A 108 11.25 -0.18 -14.11
CA VAL A 108 10.93 -0.37 -12.69
C VAL A 108 10.19 -1.70 -12.51
N PRO A 109 10.85 -2.73 -11.91
CA PRO A 109 10.24 -4.04 -11.73
C PRO A 109 8.86 -3.99 -11.05
N ARG A 110 8.71 -3.10 -10.07
CA ARG A 110 7.46 -2.95 -9.30
C ARG A 110 6.32 -2.31 -10.11
N MET A 111 6.64 -1.43 -11.06
CA MET A 111 5.65 -0.93 -12.03
C MET A 111 5.23 -2.03 -13.01
N GLN A 112 6.16 -2.88 -13.43
CA GLN A 112 5.84 -4.03 -14.26
C GLN A 112 4.90 -5.01 -13.53
N ILE A 113 5.14 -5.26 -12.24
CA ILE A 113 4.24 -6.06 -11.40
C ILE A 113 2.83 -5.45 -11.36
N ASN A 114 2.71 -4.14 -11.14
CA ASN A 114 1.41 -3.46 -11.18
C ASN A 114 0.71 -3.67 -12.53
N ALA A 115 1.43 -3.52 -13.64
CA ALA A 115 0.88 -3.72 -14.98
C ALA A 115 0.43 -5.18 -15.22
N GLN A 116 1.14 -6.17 -14.67
CA GLN A 116 0.75 -7.58 -14.74
C GLN A 116 -0.55 -7.83 -13.97
N VAL A 117 -0.68 -7.29 -12.75
CA VAL A 117 -1.90 -7.40 -11.93
C VAL A 117 -3.09 -6.76 -12.64
N VAL A 118 -2.91 -5.59 -13.27
CA VAL A 118 -3.96 -4.93 -14.07
C VAL A 118 -4.44 -5.84 -15.20
N ARG A 119 -3.51 -6.42 -15.97
CA ARG A 119 -3.85 -7.32 -17.08
C ARG A 119 -4.59 -8.56 -16.60
N ALA A 120 -4.12 -9.20 -15.53
CA ALA A 120 -4.78 -10.38 -14.98
C ALA A 120 -6.23 -10.07 -14.52
N MET A 121 -6.48 -8.92 -13.88
CA MET A 121 -7.81 -8.55 -13.35
C MET A 121 -8.79 -8.26 -14.48
N ALA A 122 -8.29 -7.83 -15.63
CA ALA A 122 -9.09 -7.59 -16.82
C ALA A 122 -9.49 -8.88 -17.55
N HIS A 123 -8.80 -10.00 -17.31
CA HIS A 123 -9.08 -11.29 -17.94
C HIS A 123 -9.93 -12.24 -17.07
N ASP A 124 -9.93 -12.04 -15.75
CA ASP A 124 -10.71 -12.85 -14.80
C ASP A 124 -12.16 -12.35 -14.59
N ARG A 125 -12.61 -11.39 -15.40
CA ARG A 125 -13.98 -10.83 -15.41
C ARG A 125 -14.61 -10.96 -16.78
#